data_AF-A0A7J3QA45-F1
#
_entry.id   AF-A0A7J3QA45-F1
#
_cell.length_a   1.000
_cell.length_b   1.000
_cell.length_c   1.000
_cell.angle_alpha   90.00
_cell.angle_beta   90.00
_cell.angle_gamma   90.00
#
_symmetry.space_group_name_H-M   'P 1'
#
loop_
_entity.id
_entity.type
_entity.pdbx_description
1 polymer ?
#
loop_
_entity_poly.entity_id
_entity_poly.type
_entity_poly.pdbx_seq_one_letter_code
_entity_poly.pdbx_strand_id
1 'polypeptide(L)'
;MVLYDVRCRDVARILASGPRTRKEIGTELRKIYPTLRARGAWVREVLLEWNPLVVKIGNDTWDLSDLGRALVKLPGELGKPLTTEEKIFLLGLLLLDPRQRKITAELLALGKSSAADRWAVIQTTRVLEKLGVYERTPRVVETTSGV
;
A
#
# COMPACT_ATOMS: atom_id res chain seq x y z
N MET A 1 2.66 7.67 -11.17
CA MET A 1 1.73 7.90 -10.04
C MET A 1 2.25 7.11 -8.87
N VAL A 2 2.47 7.72 -7.71
CA VAL A 2 2.80 6.97 -6.48
C VAL A 2 1.48 6.61 -5.84
N LEU A 3 1.18 5.32 -5.77
CA LEU A 3 0.04 4.83 -5.02
C LEU A 3 0.51 3.69 -4.13
N TYR A 4 0.23 3.85 -2.85
CA TYR A 4 0.67 2.92 -1.84
C TYR A 4 -0.41 1.86 -1.56
N ASP A 5 0.00 0.60 -1.51
CA ASP A 5 -0.75 -0.54 -0.95
C ASP A 5 0.12 -1.12 0.17
N VAL A 6 -0.47 -1.59 1.28
CA VAL A 6 0.33 -2.15 2.38
C VAL A 6 1.22 -3.32 1.95
N ARG A 7 0.83 -4.05 0.90
CA ARG A 7 1.63 -5.14 0.31
C ARG A 7 2.89 -4.66 -0.40
N CYS A 8 3.01 -3.37 -0.73
CA CYS A 8 4.26 -2.78 -1.22
C CYS A 8 5.41 -2.98 -0.23
N ARG A 9 5.09 -3.02 1.08
CA ARG A 9 6.05 -3.35 2.14
C ARG A 9 6.61 -4.76 1.97
N ASP A 10 5.76 -5.74 1.64
CA ASP A 10 6.19 -7.13 1.46
C ASP A 10 7.02 -7.31 0.19
N VAL A 11 6.73 -6.56 -0.86
CA VAL A 11 7.62 -6.50 -2.05
C VAL A 11 9.01 -6.05 -1.64
N ALA A 12 9.12 -4.98 -0.85
CA ALA A 12 10.42 -4.52 -0.36
C ALA A 12 11.12 -5.60 0.47
N ARG A 13 10.40 -6.29 1.38
CA ARG A 13 10.99 -7.39 2.16
C ARG A 13 11.42 -8.59 1.29
N ILE A 14 10.70 -8.91 0.21
CA ILE A 14 11.12 -9.92 -0.77
C ILE A 14 12.44 -9.51 -1.45
N LEU A 15 12.56 -8.24 -1.84
CA LEU A 15 13.75 -7.69 -2.50
C LEU A 15 14.92 -7.42 -1.54
N ALA A 16 14.72 -7.50 -0.23
CA ALA A 16 15.82 -7.39 0.75
C ALA A 16 16.89 -8.49 0.55
N SER A 17 16.53 -9.60 -0.08
CA SER A 17 17.44 -10.69 -0.46
C SER A 17 18.15 -10.48 -1.82
N GLY A 18 17.90 -9.35 -2.49
CA GLY A 18 18.51 -8.97 -3.76
C GLY A 18 17.49 -8.76 -4.89
N PRO A 19 17.97 -8.29 -6.06
CA PRO A 19 17.10 -8.01 -7.20
C PRO A 19 16.36 -9.23 -7.72
N ARG A 20 15.10 -9.04 -8.13
CA ARG A 20 14.24 -10.13 -8.64
C ARG A 20 13.39 -9.68 -9.82
N THR A 21 12.98 -10.65 -10.62
CA THR A 21 12.00 -10.42 -11.69
C THR A 21 10.59 -10.25 -11.14
N ARG A 22 9.72 -9.59 -11.92
CA ARG A 22 8.29 -9.51 -11.58
C ARG A 22 7.65 -10.88 -11.35
N LYS A 23 8.04 -11.89 -12.14
CA LYS A 23 7.52 -13.26 -12.01
C LYS A 23 7.85 -13.86 -10.64
N GLU A 24 9.09 -13.71 -10.19
CA GLU A 24 9.55 -14.23 -8.90
C GLU A 24 8.85 -13.50 -7.75
N ILE A 25 8.81 -12.17 -7.80
CA ILE A 25 8.12 -11.34 -6.79
C ILE A 25 6.65 -11.76 -6.68
N GLY A 26 5.95 -11.85 -7.81
CA GLY A 26 4.54 -12.27 -7.82
C GLY A 26 4.33 -13.69 -7.30
N THR A 27 5.29 -14.60 -7.51
CA THR A 27 5.23 -15.98 -7.00
C THR A 27 5.38 -16.01 -5.49
N GLU A 28 6.34 -15.26 -4.92
CA GLU A 28 6.51 -15.14 -3.48
C GLU A 28 5.29 -14.48 -2.81
N LEU A 29 4.80 -13.38 -3.39
CA LEU A 29 3.60 -12.71 -2.88
C LEU A 29 2.38 -13.63 -2.86
N ARG A 30 2.22 -14.52 -3.85
CA ARG A 30 1.07 -15.44 -3.89
C ARG A 30 1.10 -16.47 -2.75
N LYS A 31 2.27 -16.82 -2.23
CA LYS A 31 2.38 -17.70 -1.05
C LYS A 31 1.76 -17.05 0.20
N ILE A 32 1.86 -15.72 0.29
CA ILE A 32 1.34 -14.92 1.40
C ILE A 32 -0.11 -14.49 1.15
N TYR A 33 -0.41 -14.16 -0.11
CA TYR A 33 -1.70 -13.65 -0.57
C TYR A 33 -2.26 -14.58 -1.66
N PRO A 34 -2.90 -15.72 -1.31
CA PRO A 34 -3.31 -16.73 -2.28
C PRO A 34 -4.26 -16.24 -3.38
N THR A 35 -5.05 -15.21 -3.08
CA THR A 35 -6.00 -14.57 -4.02
C THR A 35 -5.32 -13.60 -4.99
N LEU A 36 -4.05 -13.24 -4.75
CA LEU A 36 -3.30 -12.36 -5.62
C LEU A 36 -2.89 -13.10 -6.91
N ARG A 37 -3.25 -12.51 -8.04
CA ARG A 37 -2.77 -12.98 -9.35
C ARG A 37 -1.31 -12.53 -9.54
N ALA A 38 -0.37 -13.47 -9.40
CA ALA A 38 1.07 -13.23 -9.47
C ALA A 38 1.54 -12.43 -10.70
N ARG A 39 0.89 -12.61 -11.85
CA ARG A 39 1.19 -11.90 -13.12
C ARG A 39 0.15 -10.85 -13.47
N GLY A 40 -0.75 -10.53 -12.55
CA GLY A 40 -1.84 -9.59 -12.78
C GLY A 40 -1.35 -8.15 -12.89
N ALA A 41 -2.18 -7.29 -13.50
CA ALA A 41 -1.91 -5.85 -13.62
C ALA A 41 -1.63 -5.20 -12.25
N TRP A 42 -2.29 -5.65 -11.19
CA TRP A 42 -2.06 -5.13 -9.83
C TRP A 42 -0.61 -5.30 -9.35
N VAL A 43 0.01 -6.46 -9.60
CA VAL A 43 1.40 -6.69 -9.21
C VAL A 43 2.33 -5.79 -10.03
N ARG A 44 2.07 -5.68 -11.33
CA ARG A 44 2.88 -4.86 -12.23
C ARG A 44 2.78 -3.37 -11.91
N GLU A 45 1.57 -2.85 -11.82
CA GLU A 45 1.32 -1.42 -11.71
C GLU A 45 1.47 -0.96 -10.27
N VAL A 46 0.64 -1.48 -9.36
CA VAL A 46 0.57 -0.97 -7.98
C VAL A 46 1.76 -1.41 -7.14
N LEU A 47 2.12 -2.71 -7.19
CA LEU A 47 3.13 -3.26 -6.31
C LEU A 47 4.58 -3.06 -6.81
N LEU A 48 4.75 -2.64 -8.07
CA LEU A 48 6.06 -2.43 -8.69
C LEU A 48 6.18 -1.03 -9.32
N GLU A 49 5.53 -0.76 -10.45
CA GLU A 49 5.71 0.50 -11.20
C GLU A 49 5.35 1.76 -10.40
N TRP A 50 4.38 1.67 -9.48
CA TRP A 50 3.91 2.78 -8.65
C TRP A 50 4.39 2.69 -7.20
N ASN A 51 5.12 1.63 -6.85
CA ASN A 51 5.60 1.38 -5.51
C ASN A 51 6.90 2.18 -5.27
N PRO A 52 6.88 3.20 -4.38
CA PRO A 52 8.04 4.05 -4.16
C PRO A 52 9.19 3.34 -3.43
N LEU A 53 8.96 2.13 -2.92
CA LEU A 53 9.97 1.35 -2.20
C LEU A 53 10.91 0.58 -3.15
N VAL A 54 10.59 0.50 -4.43
CA VAL A 54 11.34 -0.30 -5.40
C VAL A 54 11.69 0.50 -6.64
N VAL A 55 12.71 0.06 -7.36
CA VAL A 55 13.17 0.65 -8.61
C VAL A 55 13.39 -0.44 -9.65
N LYS A 56 13.09 -0.11 -10.90
CA LYS A 56 13.36 -0.99 -12.04
C LYS A 56 14.80 -0.79 -12.51
N ILE A 57 15.62 -1.84 -12.47
CA ILE A 57 17.06 -1.78 -12.80
C ILE A 57 17.41 -2.48 -14.12
N GLY A 58 16.42 -3.07 -14.80
CA GLY A 58 16.59 -3.73 -16.10
C GLY A 58 15.23 -3.96 -16.76
N ASN A 59 15.17 -4.79 -17.82
CA ASN A 59 13.93 -4.97 -18.60
C ASN A 59 12.74 -5.50 -17.80
N ASP A 60 12.96 -6.39 -16.82
CA ASP A 60 11.92 -6.89 -15.90
C ASP A 60 12.47 -7.15 -14.48
N THR A 61 13.62 -6.54 -14.15
CA THR A 61 14.32 -6.74 -12.89
C THR A 61 14.11 -5.54 -11.97
N TRP A 62 13.78 -5.81 -10.72
CA TRP A 62 13.46 -4.83 -9.70
C TRP A 62 14.39 -4.99 -8.50
N ASP A 63 14.76 -3.87 -7.89
CA ASP A 63 15.56 -3.80 -6.65
C ASP A 63 14.95 -2.77 -5.69
N LEU A 64 15.50 -2.67 -4.48
CA LEU A 64 15.13 -1.67 -3.49
C LEU A 64 15.59 -0.26 -3.90
N SER A 65 14.66 0.69 -3.79
CA SER A 65 14.99 2.11 -3.68
C SER A 65 15.64 2.42 -2.32
N ASP A 66 16.15 3.63 -2.14
CA ASP A 66 16.65 4.09 -0.83
C ASP A 66 15.56 4.07 0.26
N LEU A 67 14.32 4.42 -0.08
CA LEU A 67 13.17 4.32 0.83
C LEU A 67 12.88 2.86 1.19
N GLY A 68 12.97 1.95 0.22
CA GLY A 68 12.84 0.52 0.42
C GLY A 68 13.93 -0.02 1.35
N ARG A 69 15.19 0.38 1.15
CA ARG A 69 16.32 0.03 2.02
C ARG A 69 16.14 0.55 3.43
N ALA A 70 15.58 1.75 3.60
CA ALA A 70 15.25 2.27 4.93
C ALA A 70 14.14 1.45 5.60
N LEU A 71 13.07 1.13 4.88
CA LEU A 71 11.95 0.35 5.40
C LEU A 71 12.38 -1.05 5.86
N VAL A 72 13.20 -1.76 5.08
CA VAL A 72 13.57 -3.16 5.41
C VAL A 72 14.47 -3.26 6.65
N LYS A 73 15.08 -2.14 7.09
CA LYS A 73 15.82 -2.06 8.36
C LYS A 73 14.90 -1.97 9.59
N LEU A 74 13.63 -1.60 9.40
CA LEU A 74 12.65 -1.56 10.48
C LEU A 74 12.27 -3.00 10.91
N PRO A 75 11.96 -3.21 12.20
CA PRO A 75 11.47 -4.49 12.67
C PRO A 75 10.17 -4.86 11.93
N GLY A 76 10.06 -6.13 11.56
CA GLY A 76 8.90 -6.66 10.85
C GLY A 76 9.26 -7.85 9.97
N GLU A 77 8.25 -8.61 9.59
CA GLU A 77 8.40 -9.87 8.88
C GLU A 77 7.45 -9.96 7.69
N LEU A 78 7.92 -10.61 6.63
CA LEU A 78 7.17 -10.84 5.41
C LEU A 78 5.81 -11.50 5.70
N GLY A 79 4.70 -10.87 5.27
CA GLY A 79 3.35 -11.39 5.44
C GLY A 79 2.78 -11.34 6.86
N LYS A 80 3.52 -10.82 7.85
CA LYS A 80 3.02 -10.56 9.20
C LYS A 80 2.34 -9.19 9.27
N PRO A 81 1.48 -8.94 10.30
CA PRO A 81 0.93 -7.61 10.56
C PRO A 81 2.01 -6.53 10.64
N LEU A 82 1.62 -5.30 10.29
CA LEU A 82 2.53 -4.15 10.35
C LEU A 82 2.92 -3.82 11.79
N THR A 83 4.22 -3.65 12.03
CA THR A 83 4.72 -3.08 13.29
C THR A 83 4.35 -1.60 13.40
N THR A 84 4.51 -1.02 14.59
CA THR A 84 4.23 0.41 14.81
C THR A 84 5.16 1.27 13.95
N GLU A 85 6.45 0.91 13.87
CA GLU A 85 7.46 1.59 13.08
C GLU A 85 7.13 1.53 11.58
N GLU A 86 6.73 0.36 11.08
CA GLU A 86 6.26 0.22 9.71
C GLU A 86 5.04 1.11 9.47
N LYS A 87 4.04 1.10 10.36
CA LYS A 87 2.84 1.94 10.18
C LYS A 87 3.18 3.42 10.08
N ILE A 88 4.03 3.93 10.95
CA ILE A 88 4.49 5.32 10.94
C ILE A 88 5.22 5.64 9.64
N PHE A 89 6.13 4.76 9.21
CA PHE A 89 6.86 4.93 7.96
C PHE A 89 5.91 5.03 6.76
N LEU A 90 4.96 4.10 6.66
CA LEU A 90 3.98 4.06 5.58
C LEU A 90 3.04 5.27 5.57
N LEU A 91 2.61 5.71 6.75
CA LEU A 91 1.84 6.95 6.87
C LEU A 91 2.67 8.14 6.38
N GLY A 92 3.95 8.21 6.77
CA GLY A 92 4.89 9.22 6.28
C GLY A 92 4.96 9.27 4.75
N LEU A 93 5.05 8.12 4.09
CA LEU A 93 5.07 8.05 2.62
C LEU A 93 3.81 8.64 1.98
N LEU A 94 2.63 8.34 2.52
CA LEU A 94 1.36 8.91 2.04
C LEU A 94 1.35 10.44 2.14
N LEU A 95 2.04 10.98 3.14
CA LEU A 95 2.13 12.42 3.37
C LEU A 95 3.19 13.09 2.49
N LEU A 96 4.14 12.36 1.88
CA LEU A 96 5.12 12.96 0.98
C LEU A 96 4.48 13.38 -0.35
N ASP A 97 3.63 12.56 -0.93
CA ASP A 97 2.93 12.89 -2.18
C ASP A 97 1.80 13.91 -1.93
N PRO A 98 1.79 15.10 -2.58
CA PRO A 98 0.81 16.15 -2.30
C PRO A 98 -0.65 15.72 -2.48
N ARG A 99 -0.90 14.84 -3.45
CA ARG A 99 -2.25 14.35 -3.76
C ARG A 99 -2.72 13.37 -2.69
N GLN A 100 -1.90 12.38 -2.35
CA GLN A 100 -2.20 11.45 -1.26
C GLN A 100 -2.25 12.13 0.10
N ARG A 101 -1.42 13.17 0.33
CA ARG A 101 -1.45 14.01 1.53
C ARG A 101 -2.79 14.68 1.71
N LYS A 102 -3.33 15.32 0.66
CA LYS A 102 -4.66 15.93 0.70
C LYS A 102 -5.74 14.89 1.05
N ILE A 103 -5.76 13.77 0.33
CA ILE A 103 -6.74 12.69 0.57
C ILE A 103 -6.64 12.16 2.00
N THR A 104 -5.42 11.92 2.48
CA THR A 104 -5.15 11.43 3.83
C THR A 104 -5.63 12.42 4.88
N ALA A 105 -5.30 13.70 4.73
CA ALA A 105 -5.73 14.75 5.67
C ALA A 105 -7.25 14.88 5.72
N GLU A 106 -7.93 14.89 4.58
CA GLU A 106 -9.40 14.98 4.54
C GLU A 106 -10.07 13.74 5.16
N LEU A 107 -9.57 12.53 4.86
CA LEU A 107 -10.10 11.30 5.46
C LEU A 107 -9.96 11.32 6.99
N LEU A 108 -8.78 11.66 7.51
CA LEU A 108 -8.52 11.67 8.95
C LEU A 108 -9.30 12.78 9.68
N ALA A 109 -9.43 13.96 9.08
CA ALA A 109 -10.09 15.09 9.73
C ALA A 109 -11.62 15.09 9.58
N LEU A 110 -12.13 14.66 8.42
CA LEU A 110 -13.54 14.83 8.04
C LEU A 110 -14.29 13.52 7.85
N GLY A 111 -13.60 12.37 7.88
CA GLY A 111 -14.21 11.08 7.58
C GLY A 111 -14.45 10.83 6.08
N LYS A 112 -14.16 11.81 5.20
CA LYS A 112 -14.43 11.76 3.75
C LYS A 112 -13.44 12.64 2.98
N SER A 113 -13.20 12.33 1.71
CA SER A 113 -12.36 13.15 0.81
C SER A 113 -13.16 13.75 -0.34
N SER A 114 -12.81 14.98 -0.71
CA SER A 114 -13.36 15.74 -1.84
C SER A 114 -12.63 15.49 -3.16
N ALA A 115 -11.55 14.70 -3.14
CA ALA A 115 -10.71 14.49 -4.31
C ALA A 115 -11.48 13.83 -5.47
N ALA A 116 -11.30 14.36 -6.69
CA ALA A 116 -11.98 13.87 -7.88
C ALA A 116 -11.60 12.42 -8.24
N ASP A 117 -10.38 12.00 -7.93
CA ASP A 117 -9.94 10.64 -8.16
C ASP A 117 -10.45 9.69 -7.07
N ARG A 118 -11.63 9.15 -7.32
CA ARG A 118 -12.28 8.16 -6.46
C ARG A 118 -11.42 6.93 -6.24
N TRP A 119 -10.63 6.51 -7.24
CA TRP A 119 -9.80 5.33 -7.11
C TRP A 119 -8.67 5.56 -6.12
N ALA A 120 -7.97 6.70 -6.20
CA ALA A 120 -6.95 7.10 -5.23
C ALA A 120 -7.55 7.24 -3.81
N VAL A 121 -8.74 7.82 -3.68
CA VAL A 121 -9.47 7.88 -2.39
C VAL A 121 -9.70 6.48 -1.84
N ILE A 122 -10.25 5.55 -2.63
CA ILE A 122 -10.52 4.17 -2.19
C ILE A 122 -9.23 3.48 -1.74
N GLN A 123 -8.14 3.59 -2.48
CA GLN A 123 -6.90 2.91 -2.11
C GLN A 123 -6.26 3.54 -0.88
N THR A 124 -6.20 4.88 -0.78
CA THR A 124 -5.71 5.56 0.43
C THR A 124 -6.55 5.17 1.64
N THR A 125 -7.90 5.14 1.53
CA THR A 125 -8.76 4.67 2.63
C THR A 125 -8.39 3.25 3.08
N ARG A 126 -8.23 2.31 2.14
CA ARG A 126 -7.86 0.92 2.48
C ARG A 126 -6.51 0.84 3.18
N VAL A 127 -5.55 1.67 2.79
CA VAL A 127 -4.25 1.74 3.48
C VAL A 127 -4.46 2.24 4.90
N LEU A 128 -5.16 3.37 5.10
CA LEU A 128 -5.38 3.95 6.44
C LEU A 128 -6.13 3.00 7.38
N GLU A 129 -7.12 2.24 6.86
CA GLU A 129 -7.80 1.16 7.60
C GLU A 129 -6.80 0.08 8.03
N LYS A 130 -5.91 -0.36 7.14
CA LYS A 130 -4.87 -1.36 7.46
C LYS A 130 -3.78 -0.84 8.41
N LEU A 131 -3.53 0.47 8.40
CA LEU A 131 -2.67 1.12 9.38
C LEU A 131 -3.35 1.21 10.76
N GLY A 132 -4.69 1.13 10.81
CA GLY A 132 -5.47 1.27 12.04
C GLY A 132 -5.59 2.71 12.51
N VAL A 133 -5.46 3.68 11.60
CA VAL A 133 -5.55 5.12 11.90
C VAL A 133 -6.84 5.75 11.36
N TYR A 134 -7.68 4.95 10.71
CA TYR A 134 -8.94 5.38 10.14
C TYR A 134 -9.94 4.24 10.16
N GLU A 135 -11.13 4.53 10.66
CA GLU A 135 -12.28 3.63 10.59
C GLU A 135 -13.39 4.35 9.83
N ARG A 136 -13.97 3.68 8.84
CA ARG A 136 -15.18 4.20 8.22
C ARG A 136 -16.30 4.14 9.25
N THR A 137 -16.85 5.30 9.58
CA THR A 137 -18.12 5.34 10.31
C THR A 137 -19.12 4.52 9.51
N PRO A 138 -19.74 3.47 10.09
CA PRO A 138 -20.75 2.71 9.38
C PRO A 138 -21.85 3.66 8.95
N ARG A 139 -22.32 3.53 7.70
CA ARG A 139 -23.57 4.17 7.30
C ARG A 139 -24.65 3.58 8.19
N VAL A 140 -25.18 4.36 9.13
CA VAL A 140 -26.44 4.03 9.77
C VAL A 140 -27.45 3.96 8.64
N VAL A 141 -27.84 2.75 8.26
CA VAL A 141 -29.02 2.56 7.43
C VAL A 141 -30.16 2.84 8.38
N GLU A 142 -30.72 4.06 8.33
CA GLU A 142 -32.02 4.32 8.91
C GLU A 142 -33.00 3.39 8.18
N THR A 143 -33.23 2.21 8.74
CA THR A 143 -34.45 1.47 8.46
C THR A 143 -35.57 2.34 8.98
N THR A 144 -36.16 3.14 8.10
CA THR A 144 -37.52 3.62 8.26
C THR A 144 -38.39 2.39 8.46
N SER A 145 -38.65 2.04 9.72
CA SER A 145 -39.74 1.17 10.14
C SER A 145 -41.03 1.86 9.72
N GLY A 146 -41.44 1.61 8.48
CA GLY A 146 -42.70 2.07 7.93
C GLY A 146 -43.82 1.13 8.34
N VAL A 147 -44.67 1.64 9.23
CA VAL A 147 -46.10 1.34 9.48
C VAL A 147 -46.44 -0.09 9.93
#